data_AF-A0A1F2R212-F1
#
_entry.id   AF-A0A1F2R212-F1
#
_cell.length_a   1.000
_cell.length_b   1.000
_cell.length_c   1.000
_cell.angle_alpha   90.00
_cell.angle_beta   90.00
_cell.angle_gamma   90.00
#
_symmetry.space_group_name_H-M   'P 1'
#
loop_
_entity.id
_entity.type
_entity.pdbx_description
1 polymer ?
#
loop_
_entity_poly.entity_id
_entity_poly.type
_entity_poly.pdbx_seq_one_letter_code
_entity_poly.pdbx_strand_id
1 'polypeptide(L)'
;MLPLTKVTEISRIGYGFMASKVLFAALDLDLFTRLAAGPKSLASLAGESGIAENRLLTLLTPGTLSERAREAGFAQAVVQELIPELTKVLTARKPR
;
A
#
# COMPACT_ATOMS: atom_id res chain seq x y z
N MET A 1 3.77 -19.19 -24.32
CA MET A 1 2.91 -18.19 -23.66
C MET A 1 1.92 -17.68 -24.70
N LEU A 2 0.64 -17.52 -24.34
CA LEU A 2 -0.34 -16.90 -25.23
C LEU A 2 -0.07 -15.39 -25.34
N PRO A 3 -0.27 -14.77 -26.51
CA PRO A 3 -0.14 -13.32 -26.67
C PRO A 3 -1.16 -12.58 -25.79
N LEU A 4 -0.77 -11.43 -25.23
CA LEU A 4 -1.71 -10.53 -24.56
C LEU A 4 -2.63 -9.91 -25.61
N THR A 5 -3.93 -9.89 -25.34
CA THR A 5 -4.96 -9.45 -26.32
C THR A 5 -5.81 -8.30 -25.81
N LYS A 6 -5.72 -7.97 -24.52
CA LYS A 6 -6.49 -6.90 -23.90
C LYS A 6 -5.56 -5.83 -23.33
N VAL A 7 -5.93 -4.57 -23.52
CA VAL A 7 -5.21 -3.41 -22.95
C VAL A 7 -5.04 -3.55 -21.44
N THR A 8 -6.03 -4.09 -20.74
CA THR A 8 -5.99 -4.33 -19.29
C THR A 8 -4.87 -5.28 -18.85
N GLU A 9 -4.45 -6.21 -19.70
CA GLU A 9 -3.34 -7.14 -19.40
C GLU A 9 -1.99 -6.42 -19.47
N ILE A 10 -1.84 -5.49 -20.43
CA ILE A 10 -0.65 -4.64 -20.56
C ILE A 10 -0.60 -3.63 -19.41
N SER A 11 -1.73 -2.99 -19.09
CA SER A 11 -1.84 -2.06 -17.96
C SER A 11 -1.48 -2.76 -16.64
N ARG A 12 -1.87 -4.01 -16.44
CA ARG A 12 -1.50 -4.81 -15.26
C ARG A 12 0.01 -4.94 -15.08
N ILE A 13 0.76 -5.13 -16.16
CA ILE A 13 2.23 -5.21 -16.10
C ILE A 13 2.83 -3.85 -15.72
N GLY A 14 2.32 -2.76 -16.31
CA GLY A 14 2.74 -1.40 -15.96
C GLY A 14 2.43 -1.03 -14.50
N TYR A 15 1.25 -1.40 -14.01
CA TYR A 15 0.85 -1.19 -12.62
C TYR A 15 1.67 -2.05 -11.64
N GLY A 16 2.09 -3.26 -11.99
CA GLY A 16 2.97 -4.08 -11.14
C GLY A 16 4.36 -3.46 -10.90
N PHE A 17 4.88 -2.69 -11.86
CA PHE A 17 6.12 -1.93 -11.68
C PHE A 17 5.94 -0.73 -10.75
N MET A 18 4.93 0.10 -10.98
CA MET A 18 4.56 1.24 -10.13
C MET A 18 4.27 0.79 -8.70
N ALA A 19 3.53 -0.31 -8.66
CA ALA A 19 3.53 -1.36 -7.69
C ALA A 19 4.83 -1.33 -6.88
N SER A 20 5.79 -2.14 -7.35
CA SER A 20 7.09 -2.44 -6.74
C SER A 20 7.78 -1.21 -6.13
N LYS A 21 7.77 -0.06 -6.83
CA LYS A 21 8.37 1.20 -6.37
C LYS A 21 7.76 1.72 -5.07
N VAL A 22 6.46 1.53 -4.82
CA VAL A 22 5.82 1.92 -3.56
C VAL A 22 6.30 1.08 -2.38
N LEU A 23 6.50 -0.22 -2.57
CA LEU A 23 7.00 -1.09 -1.49
C LEU A 23 8.45 -0.77 -1.16
N PHE A 24 9.29 -0.56 -2.19
CA PHE A 24 10.66 -0.11 -1.98
C PHE A 24 10.72 1.26 -1.30
N ALA A 25 9.89 2.22 -1.72
CA ALA A 25 9.79 3.51 -1.04
C ALA A 25 9.35 3.37 0.43
N ALA A 26 8.42 2.45 0.74
CA ALA A 26 8.04 2.19 2.13
C ALA A 26 9.18 1.57 2.96
N LEU A 27 10.06 0.77 2.35
CA LEU A 27 11.28 0.23 2.99
C LEU A 27 12.35 1.31 3.18
N ASP A 28 12.62 2.12 2.15
CA ASP A 28 13.60 3.21 2.20
C ASP A 28 13.20 4.26 3.24
N LEU A 29 11.89 4.47 3.42
CA LEU A 29 11.33 5.35 4.44
C LEU A 29 11.15 4.67 5.80
N ASP A 30 11.60 3.42 5.98
CA ASP A 30 11.48 2.64 7.22
C ASP A 30 10.05 2.65 7.80
N LEU A 31 9.05 2.71 6.92
CA LEU A 31 7.67 3.03 7.30
C LEU A 31 7.05 1.89 8.12
N PHE A 32 7.41 0.64 7.78
CA PHE A 32 6.95 -0.54 8.50
C PHE A 32 7.47 -0.58 9.94
N THR A 33 8.74 -0.23 10.16
CA THR A 33 9.33 -0.17 11.50
C THR A 33 8.67 0.93 12.34
N ARG A 34 8.46 2.10 11.75
CA ARG A 34 7.76 3.22 12.42
C ARG A 34 6.34 2.88 12.81
N LEU A 35 5.64 2.08 12.00
CA LEU A 35 4.28 1.62 12.26
C LEU A 35 4.22 0.35 13.13
N ALA A 36 5.32 -0.36 13.33
CA ALA A 36 5.35 -1.61 14.10
C ALA A 36 4.98 -1.41 15.57
N ALA A 37 5.26 -0.22 16.13
CA ALA A 37 4.89 0.14 17.50
C ALA A 37 3.40 0.49 17.67
N GLY A 38 2.67 0.64 16.56
CA GLY A 38 1.26 1.00 16.57
C GLY A 38 0.89 2.02 15.48
N PRO A 39 -0.42 2.26 15.30
CA PRO A 39 -0.90 3.23 14.33
C PRO A 39 -0.40 4.64 14.67
N LYS A 40 -0.01 5.40 13.64
CA LYS A 40 0.47 6.79 13.75
C LYS A 40 -0.34 7.72 12.85
N SER A 41 -0.45 8.98 13.26
CA SER A 41 -1.00 10.03 12.39
C SER A 41 -0.02 10.36 11.25
N LEU A 42 -0.55 10.94 10.16
CA LEU A 42 0.29 11.42 9.06
C LEU A 42 1.29 12.48 9.50
N ALA A 43 0.88 13.40 10.38
CA ALA A 43 1.77 14.40 10.96
C ALA A 43 2.94 13.79 11.75
N SER A 44 2.69 12.74 12.55
CA SER A 44 3.74 12.03 13.30
C SER A 44 4.70 11.32 12.35
N LEU A 45 4.19 10.63 11.33
CA LEU A 45 5.03 9.99 10.31
C LEU A 45 5.82 11.02 9.48
N ALA A 46 5.23 12.17 9.18
CA ALA A 46 5.91 13.25 8.47
C ALA A 46 7.08 13.81 9.30
N GLY A 47 6.86 14.06 10.60
CA GLY A 47 7.90 14.49 11.51
C GLY A 47 9.04 13.47 11.65
N GLU A 48 8.72 12.19 11.74
CA GLU A 48 9.72 11.12 11.89
C GLU A 48 10.47 10.79 10.58
N SER A 49 9.82 10.98 9.43
CA SER A 49 10.37 10.65 8.11
C SER A 49 11.01 11.81 7.38
N GLY A 50 10.70 13.05 7.76
CA GLY A 50 11.06 14.24 6.99
C GLY A 50 10.30 14.38 5.66
N ILE A 51 9.26 13.57 5.42
CA ILE A 51 8.46 13.58 4.20
C ILE A 51 7.17 14.36 4.43
N ALA A 52 6.82 15.23 3.48
CA ALA A 52 5.57 15.98 3.52
C ALA A 52 4.34 15.05 3.58
N GLU A 53 3.34 15.43 4.37
CA GLU A 53 2.14 14.63 4.62
C GLU A 53 1.39 14.24 3.34
N ASN A 54 1.31 15.13 2.35
CA ASN A 54 0.66 14.84 1.07
C ASN A 54 1.34 13.70 0.27
N ARG A 55 2.66 13.55 0.39
CA ARG A 55 3.42 12.46 -0.23
C ARG A 55 3.24 11.15 0.53
N LEU A 56 3.24 11.21 1.86
CA LEU A 56 2.93 10.05 2.70
C LEU A 56 1.51 9.56 2.47
N LEU A 57 0.53 10.47 2.38
CA LEU A 57 -0.86 10.14 2.06
C LEU A 57 -0.96 9.40 0.72
N THR A 58 -0.29 9.91 -0.32
CA THR A 58 -0.25 9.25 -1.64
C THR A 58 0.31 7.82 -1.55
N LEU A 59 1.37 7.63 -0.78
CA LEU A 59 1.99 6.32 -0.56
C LEU A 59 1.10 5.37 0.25
N LEU A 60 0.38 5.91 1.24
CA LEU A 60 -0.44 5.18 2.21
C LEU A 60 -1.90 4.98 1.78
N THR A 61 -2.30 5.50 0.62
CA THR A 61 -3.68 5.43 0.15
C THR A 61 -4.10 3.96 -0.06
N PRO A 62 -5.27 3.52 0.46
CA PRO A 62 -5.67 2.11 0.54
C PRO A 62 -5.69 1.33 -0.79
N GLY A 63 -5.98 1.99 -1.91
CA GLY A 63 -5.96 1.34 -3.24
C GLY A 63 -4.60 0.77 -3.57
N THR A 64 -3.54 1.55 -3.31
CA THR A 64 -2.16 1.14 -3.48
C THR A 64 -1.80 0.04 -2.48
N LEU A 65 -2.07 0.22 -1.19
CA LEU A 65 -1.65 -0.71 -0.14
C LEU A 65 -2.38 -2.08 -0.20
N SER A 66 -3.65 -2.10 -0.59
CA SER A 66 -4.45 -3.32 -0.71
C SER A 66 -4.06 -4.17 -1.92
N GLU A 67 -3.62 -3.58 -3.04
CA GLU A 67 -3.03 -4.35 -4.15
C GLU A 67 -1.71 -5.00 -3.72
N ARG A 68 -0.85 -4.25 -3.00
CA ARG A 68 0.48 -4.70 -2.54
C ARG A 68 0.41 -5.89 -1.59
N ALA A 69 -0.53 -5.87 -0.64
CA ALA A 69 -0.72 -6.96 0.31
C ALA A 69 -1.07 -8.28 -0.40
N ARG A 70 -1.90 -8.23 -1.45
CA ARG A 70 -2.27 -9.40 -2.25
C ARG A 70 -1.10 -9.96 -3.06
N GLU A 71 -0.27 -9.10 -3.64
CA GLU A 71 0.93 -9.52 -4.40
C GLU A 71 2.00 -10.16 -3.51
N ALA A 72 2.17 -9.67 -2.27
CA ALA A 72 3.13 -10.22 -1.30
C ALA A 72 2.66 -11.55 -0.66
N GLY A 73 1.58 -12.14 -1.16
CA GLY A 73 1.05 -13.42 -0.70
C GLY A 73 0.20 -13.33 0.57
N PHE A 74 -0.16 -12.13 1.06
CA PHE A 74 -1.12 -12.04 2.17
C PHE A 74 -2.51 -12.44 1.67
N ALA A 75 -3.08 -13.45 2.31
CA ALA A 75 -4.45 -13.89 2.08
C ALA A 75 -5.44 -12.97 2.80
N GLN A 76 -6.65 -12.83 2.23
CA GLN A 76 -7.77 -12.09 2.82
C GLN A 76 -7.46 -10.61 3.11
N ALA A 77 -6.79 -9.91 2.18
CA ALA A 77 -6.72 -8.45 2.20
C ALA A 77 -8.13 -7.86 1.96
N VAL A 78 -8.78 -7.42 3.04
CA VAL A 78 -10.12 -6.82 3.04
C VAL A 78 -10.01 -5.39 3.52
N VAL A 79 -10.45 -4.46 2.68
CA VAL A 79 -10.62 -3.06 3.05
C VAL A 79 -12.06 -2.88 3.52
N GLN A 80 -12.23 -2.43 4.76
CA GLN A 80 -13.53 -2.19 5.38
C GLN A 80 -13.65 -0.69 5.65
N GLU A 81 -14.82 -0.10 5.36
CA GLU A 81 -15.11 1.26 5.79
C GLU A 81 -15.65 1.24 7.22
N LEU A 82 -15.03 2.03 8.10
CA LEU A 82 -15.39 2.12 9.52
C LEU A 82 -16.20 3.39 9.79
N ILE A 83 -15.86 4.48 9.09
CA ILE A 83 -16.67 5.68 8.94
C ILE A 83 -16.68 6.00 7.45
N PRO A 84 -17.86 6.10 6.79
CA PRO A 84 -17.96 6.35 5.36
C PRO A 84 -17.08 7.54 4.93
N GLU A 85 -16.28 7.34 3.90
CA GLU A 85 -15.35 8.32 3.31
C GLU A 85 -14.21 8.85 4.21
N LEU A 86 -14.20 8.53 5.51
CA LEU A 86 -13.26 9.08 6.49
C LEU A 86 -12.24 8.06 6.97
N THR A 87 -12.67 6.83 7.26
CA THR A 87 -11.81 5.83 7.88
C THR A 87 -12.00 4.48 7.23
N LYS A 88 -10.92 3.94 6.65
CA LYS A 88 -10.89 2.58 6.09
C LYS A 88 -9.82 1.74 6.80
N VAL A 89 -10.13 0.47 7.06
CA VAL A 89 -9.24 -0.50 7.71
C VAL A 89 -8.87 -1.57 6.69
N LEU A 90 -7.58 -1.77 6.46
CA LEU A 90 -7.05 -2.90 5.69
C LEU A 90 -6.64 -4.01 6.67
N THR A 91 -7.35 -5.13 6.64
CA THR A 91 -6.94 -6.35 7.34
C THR A 91 -6.34 -7.30 6.33
N ALA A 92 -5.16 -7.85 6.59
CA ALA A 92 -4.52 -8.85 5.75
C ALA A 92 -3.82 -9.92 6.62
N ARG A 93 -3.85 -11.18 6.20
CA ARG A 93 -3.26 -12.30 6.94
C ARG A 93 -2.15 -12.96 6.13
N LYS A 94 -0.95 -13.09 6.69
CA LYS A 94 0.15 -13.83 6.06
C LYS A 94 -0.14 -15.34 6.16
N PRO A 95 -0.19 -16.10 5.05
CA PRO A 95 -0.22 -17.56 5.12
C PRO A 95 1.11 -18.04 5.67
N ARG A 96 1.04 -19.04 6.56
CA ARG A 96 2.18 -19.62 7.26
C ARG A 96 3.07 -20.40 6.30
#